data_AF-A0AB35IUZ2-F1
#
_entry.id   AF-A0AB35IUZ2-F1
#
_cell.length_a   1.000
_cell.length_b   1.000
_cell.length_c   1.000
_cell.angle_alpha   90.00
_cell.angle_beta   90.00
_cell.angle_gamma   90.00
#
_symmetry.space_group_name_H-M   'P 1'
#
loop_
_entity.id
_entity.type
_entity.pdbx_description
1 polymer ?
#
loop_
_entity_poly.entity_id
_entity_poly.type
_entity_poly.pdbx_seq_one_letter_code
_entity_poly.pdbx_strand_id
1 'polypeptide(L)' 'MAVVSNMYDEMSKEKQDLMDSNQEHIVNMLDFAINQLVEIAEDNEIMLVDSGRICQTYDQIFNCLKHWSEKRIKKDY' A
#
# COMPACT_ATOMS: atom_id res chain seq x y z
N MET A 1 -15.55 -2.75 19.75
CA MET A 1 -14.45 -3.59 19.21
C MET A 1 -14.05 -2.99 17.87
N ALA A 2 -12.80 -2.54 17.72
CA ALA A 2 -12.32 -2.13 16.41
C ALA A 2 -12.30 -3.39 15.53
N VAL A 3 -13.15 -3.42 14.50
CA VAL A 3 -13.02 -4.42 13.44
C VAL A 3 -11.65 -4.17 12.83
N VAL A 4 -10.71 -5.09 13.06
CA VAL A 4 -9.41 -5.03 12.40
C VAL A 4 -9.71 -5.30 10.93
N SER A 5 -9.96 -4.24 10.17
CA SER A 5 -10.14 -4.28 8.73
C SER A 5 -8.90 -4.96 8.17
N ASN A 6 -9.10 -6.07 7.46
CA ASN A 6 -8.00 -6.74 6.80
C ASN A 6 -7.61 -5.84 5.62
N MET A 7 -6.31 -5.58 5.44
CA MET A 7 -5.83 -4.76 4.33
C MET A 7 -6.20 -5.32 2.95
N TYR A 8 -6.62 -6.59 2.87
CA TYR A 8 -7.12 -7.23 1.66
C TYR A 8 -8.65 -7.18 1.53
N ASP A 9 -9.38 -6.50 2.41
CA ASP A 9 -10.81 -6.28 2.22
C ASP A 9 -11.06 -5.16 1.20
N GLU A 10 -12.27 -5.13 0.64
CA GLU A 10 -12.70 -4.06 -0.25
C GLU A 10 -12.52 -2.68 0.39
N MET A 11 -12.19 -1.69 -0.43
CA MET A 11 -12.10 -0.31 0.02
C MET A 11 -13.50 0.21 0.36
N SER A 12 -13.66 0.84 1.52
CA SER A 12 -14.92 1.52 1.88
C SER A 12 -15.27 2.60 0.85
N LYS A 13 -16.57 2.80 0.58
CA LYS A 13 -17.06 3.80 -0.38
C LYS A 13 -16.47 5.21 -0.18
N GLU A 14 -16.38 5.69 1.05
CA GLU A 14 -15.80 7.01 1.36
C GLU A 14 -14.34 7.14 0.91
N LYS A 15 -13.53 6.11 1.13
CA LYS A 15 -12.13 6.06 0.67
C LYS A 15 -12.05 5.97 -0.85
N GLN A 16 -12.95 5.21 -1.48
CA GLN A 16 -13.03 5.12 -2.94
C GLN A 16 -13.37 6.49 -3.55
N ASP A 17 -14.35 7.21 -2.99
CA ASP A 17 -14.74 8.55 -3.45
C ASP A 17 -13.58 9.56 -3.31
N LEU A 18 -12.75 9.46 -2.26
CA LEU A 18 -11.52 10.25 -2.12
C LEU A 18 -10.50 9.94 -3.21
N MET A 19 -10.31 8.67 -3.57
CA MET A 19 -9.38 8.28 -4.65
C MET A 19 -9.88 8.78 -6.00
N ASP A 20 -11.18 8.62 -6.27
CA ASP A 20 -11.80 9.00 -7.54
C ASP A 20 -11.82 10.52 -7.74
N SER A 21 -12.01 11.30 -6.67
CA SER A 21 -11.93 12.77 -6.74
C SER A 21 -10.52 13.33 -6.91
N ASN A 22 -9.48 12.51 -6.71
CA ASN A 22 -8.08 12.93 -6.76
C ASN A 22 -7.24 12.15 -7.79
N GLN A 23 -7.86 11.51 -8.78
CA GLN A 23 -7.18 10.62 -9.75
C GLN A 23 -5.95 11.25 -10.42
N GLU A 24 -5.98 12.55 -10.73
CA GLU A 24 -4.85 13.26 -11.35
C GLU A 24 -3.60 13.37 -10.45
N HIS A 25 -3.76 13.19 -9.13
CA HIS A 25 -2.68 13.28 -8.16
C HIS A 25 -2.21 11.92 -7.63
N ILE A 26 -3.00 10.86 -7.80
CA ILE A 26 -2.74 9.54 -7.19
C ILE A 26 -1.35 8.99 -7.55
N VAL A 27 -0.91 9.16 -8.80
CA VAL A 27 0.42 8.68 -9.24
C VAL A 27 1.54 9.37 -8.45
N ASN A 28 1.46 10.70 -8.29
CA ASN A 28 2.45 11.45 -7.53
C ASN A 28 2.35 11.15 -6.03
N MET A 29 1.14 11.02 -5.49
CA MET A 29 0.94 10.66 -4.08
C MET A 29 1.53 9.28 -3.76
N LEU A 30 1.38 8.31 -4.66
CA LEU A 30 1.99 6.98 -4.51
C LEU A 30 3.52 7.06 -4.55
N ASP A 31 4.08 7.83 -5.48
CA ASP A 31 5.52 8.05 -5.56
C ASP A 31 6.08 8.66 -4.26
N PHE A 32 5.45 9.72 -3.75
CA PHE A 32 5.85 10.31 -2.47
C PHE A 32 5.75 9.33 -1.31
N ALA A 33 4.66 8.56 -1.22
CA ALA A 33 4.48 7.58 -0.17
C ALA A 33 5.57 6.48 -0.21
N ILE A 34 5.94 6.00 -1.39
CA ILE A 34 6.99 4.98 -1.53
C ILE A 34 8.35 5.55 -1.12
N ASN A 35 8.69 6.78 -1.52
CA ASN A 35 9.94 7.42 -1.10
C ASN A 35 10.02 7.58 0.43
N GLN A 36 8.93 8.01 1.07
CA GLN A 36 8.87 8.08 2.54
C GLN A 36 9.03 6.71 3.20
N LEU A 37 8.45 5.65 2.60
CA LEU A 37 8.61 4.29 3.12
C LEU A 37 10.04 3.77 2.99
N VAL A 38 10.79 4.21 1.97
CA VAL A 38 12.23 3.92 1.87
C VAL A 38 12.98 4.58 3.02
N GLU A 39 12.76 5.88 3.27
CA GLU A 39 13.39 6.61 4.38
C GLU A 39 13.10 5.96 5.73
N ILE A 40 11.84 5.60 5.99
CA ILE A 40 11.43 4.91 7.23
C ILE A 40 12.12 3.54 7.38
N ALA A 41 12.30 2.81 6.28
CA ALA A 41 12.96 1.50 6.31
C ALA A 41 14.47 1.59 6.59
N GLU A 42 15.12 2.70 6.20
CA GLU A 42 16.53 2.96 6.50
C GLU A 42 16.76 3.20 8.00
N ASP A 43 15.84 3.88 8.67
CA ASP A 43 15.89 4.15 10.11
C ASP A 43 15.50 2.92 10.98
N ASN A 44 15.15 1.79 10.34
CA ASN A 44 14.79 0.50 10.97
C ASN A 44 13.62 0.58 11.98
N GLU A 45 12.82 1.65 11.97
CA GLU A 45 11.69 1.80 12.90
C GLU A 45 10.52 0.89 12.51
N ILE A 46 10.18 0.85 11.21
CA ILE A 46 9.06 0.10 10.66
C ILE A 46 9.46 -0.45 9.30
N MET A 47 9.18 -1.73 9.06
CA MET A 47 9.54 -2.40 7.80
C MET A 47 8.33 -3.00 7.12
N LEU A 48 8.26 -2.81 5.80
CA LEU A 48 7.36 -3.57 4.94
C LEU A 48 7.95 -4.95 4.69
N VAL A 49 7.13 -5.98 4.83
CA VAL A 49 7.52 -7.37 4.60
C VAL A 49 6.54 -8.02 3.63
N ASP A 50 7.08 -8.57 2.55
CA ASP A 50 6.31 -9.40 1.62
C ASP A 50 6.93 -10.79 1.53
N SER A 51 6.11 -11.81 1.80
CA SER A 51 6.50 -13.22 1.67
C SER A 51 7.81 -13.56 2.43
N GLY A 52 7.99 -12.96 3.61
CA GLY A 52 9.17 -13.14 4.47
C GLY A 52 10.39 -12.33 4.07
N ARG A 53 10.30 -11.44 3.07
CA ARG A 53 11.39 -10.57 2.62
C ARG A 53 11.10 -9.13 3.04
N ILE A 54 12.10 -8.47 3.61
CA ILE A 54 12.05 -7.05 3.93
C ILE A 54 12.16 -6.25 2.63
N CYS A 55 11.28 -5.29 2.44
CA CYS A 55 11.29 -4.36 1.33
C CYS A 55 11.95 -3.06 1.80
N GLN A 56 13.15 -2.75 1.29
CA GLN A 56 13.93 -1.59 1.71
C GLN A 56 14.20 -0.61 0.57
N THR A 57 14.10 -1.06 -0.68
CA THR A 57 14.26 -0.18 -1.84
C THR A 57 12.91 0.24 -2.40
N TYR A 58 12.92 1.35 -3.16
CA TYR A 58 11.73 1.85 -3.87
C TYR A 58 11.04 0.74 -4.68
N ASP A 59 11.79 0.01 -5.52
CA ASP A 59 11.25 -1.07 -6.35
C ASP A 59 10.67 -2.22 -5.52
N GLN A 60 11.31 -2.58 -4.40
CA GLN A 60 10.82 -3.64 -3.53
C GLN A 60 9.51 -3.22 -2.86
N ILE A 61 9.43 -1.99 -2.38
CA ILE A 61 8.22 -1.43 -1.76
C ILE A 61 7.11 -1.31 -2.79
N PHE A 62 7.38 -0.78 -3.98
CA PHE A 62 6.40 -0.71 -5.06
C PHE A 62 5.82 -2.10 -5.38
N ASN A 63 6.68 -3.09 -5.57
CA ASN A 63 6.25 -4.46 -5.88
C ASN A 63 5.47 -5.11 -4.73
N CYS A 64 5.84 -4.82 -3.48
CA CYS A 64 5.10 -5.26 -2.30
C CYS A 64 3.67 -4.69 -2.30
N LEU A 65 3.52 -3.37 -2.49
CA LEU A 65 2.21 -2.71 -2.57
C LEU A 65 1.38 -3.25 -3.74
N LYS A 66 2.00 -3.48 -4.91
CA LYS A 66 1.36 -4.09 -6.08
C LYS A 66 0.84 -5.49 -5.76
N HIS A 67 1.65 -6.34 -5.13
CA HIS A 67 1.24 -7.70 -4.75
C HIS A 67 0.03 -7.67 -3.79
N TRP A 68 0.01 -6.75 -2.83
CA TRP A 68 -1.14 -6.60 -1.93
C TRP A 68 -2.41 -6.11 -2.64
N SER A 69 -2.27 -5.18 -3.58
CA SER A 69 -3.36 -4.73 -4.44
C SER A 69 -3.94 -5.88 -5.26
N GLU A 70 -3.08 -6.69 -5.90
CA GLU A 70 -3.51 -7.88 -6.64
C GLU A 70 -4.22 -8.91 -5.76
N LYS A 71 -3.76 -9.11 -4.52
CA LYS A 71 -4.44 -10.00 -3.56
C LYS A 71 -5.83 -9.52 -3.18
N ARG A 72 -6.02 -8.20 -3.07
CA ARG A 72 -7.35 -7.61 -2.83
C ARG A 72 -8.29 -7.89 -4.00
N ILE A 73 -7.81 -7.71 -5.24
CA ILE A 73 -8.61 -7.97 -6.47
C ILE A 73 -8.92 -9.46 -6.65
N LYS A 74 -7.97 -10.36 -6.31
CA LYS A 74 -8.15 -11.81 -6.48
C LYS A 74 -9.13 -12.45 -5.50
N LYS A 75 -9.58 -11.75 -4.45
CA LYS A 75 -10.59 -12.26 -3.50
C LYS A 75 -12.01 -12.31 -4.10
N ASP A 76 -12.22 -11.80 -5.31
CA ASP A 76 -13.53 -11.75 -5.97
C ASP A 76 -13.89 -13.03 -6.78
N TYR A 77 -13.23 -14.16 -6.53
CA TYR A 77 -13.53 -15.48 -7.16
C TYR A 77 -13.68 -16.61 -6.14
#